data_AF-A0A8J3YLV3-F1
#
_entry.id   AF-A0A8J3YLV3-F1
#
_cell.length_a   1.000
_cell.length_b   1.000
_cell.length_c   1.000
_cell.angle_alpha   90.00
_cell.angle_beta   90.00
_cell.angle_gamma   90.00
#
_symmetry.space_group_name_H-M   'P 1'
#
loop_
_entity.id
_entity.type
_entity.pdbx_description
1 polymer ?
#
loop_
_entity_poly.entity_id
_entity_poly.type
_entity_poly.pdbx_seq_one_letter_code
_entity_poly.pdbx_strand_id
1 'polypeptide(L)' 'MLKRGATHWRRSTFCATGECVEVARAGEDVVVRNSTDGDNVVAFTPEAWTDFVEAIRDGEFDQPNELADVN' A
#
# COMPACT_ATOMS: atom_id res chain seq x y z
N MET A 1 3.89 -12.37 -13.88
CA MET A 1 4.97 -11.35 -13.85
C MET A 1 4.42 -10.06 -14.42
N LEU A 2 4.04 -9.10 -13.57
CA LEU A 2 3.67 -7.77 -14.07
C LEU A 2 4.88 -7.20 -14.80
N LYS A 3 4.75 -6.96 -16.11
CA LYS A 3 5.80 -6.32 -16.89
C LYS A 3 6.03 -4.93 -16.29
N ARG A 4 7.30 -4.56 -16.08
CA ARG A 4 7.77 -3.20 -15.75
C ARG A 4 7.47 -2.19 -16.89
N GLY A 5 6.30 -2.24 -17.53
CA GLY A 5 5.82 -1.14 -18.36
C GLY A 5 5.58 0.05 -17.44
N ALA A 6 5.98 1.25 -17.86
CA ALA A 6 6.10 2.47 -17.06
C ALA A 6 4.90 2.71 -16.12
N THR A 7 4.97 2.08 -14.96
CA THR A 7 3.97 2.16 -13.91
C THR A 7 4.25 3.47 -13.20
N HIS A 8 3.38 4.47 -13.37
CA HIS A 8 3.60 5.79 -12.79
C HIS A 8 3.28 5.75 -11.30
N TRP A 9 4.29 5.40 -10.51
CA TRP A 9 4.21 5.32 -9.06
C TRP A 9 3.91 6.70 -8.45
N ARG A 10 2.82 6.76 -7.69
CA ARG A 10 2.48 7.90 -6.85
C ARG A 10 2.94 7.59 -5.42
N ARG A 11 3.87 8.39 -4.92
CA ARG A 11 4.33 8.35 -3.53
C ARG A 11 3.34 9.05 -2.61
N SER A 12 3.17 8.53 -1.40
CA SER A 12 2.40 9.20 -0.34
C SER A 12 3.00 10.56 0.00
N THR A 13 2.16 11.60 0.09
CA THR A 13 2.55 12.96 0.51
C THR A 13 2.84 13.05 2.02
N PHE A 14 2.41 12.05 2.80
CA PHE A 14 2.70 11.97 4.23
C PHE A 14 4.10 11.39 4.52
N CYS A 15 4.78 10.86 3.51
CA CYS A 15 6.13 10.35 3.66
C CYS A 15 7.16 11.46 3.43
N ALA A 16 7.99 11.73 4.45
CA ALA A 16 9.08 12.70 4.35
C ALA A 16 10.44 12.04 4.08
N THR A 17 10.72 10.86 4.65
CA THR A 17 12.04 10.20 4.54
C THR A 17 11.94 8.67 4.50
N GLY A 18 12.67 8.05 3.57
CA GLY A 18 13.03 6.62 3.60
C GLY A 18 12.01 5.68 2.97
N GLU A 19 11.18 5.07 3.82
CA GLU A 19 10.31 3.93 3.50
C GLU A 19 8.89 4.44 3.19
N CYS A 20 8.68 4.86 1.95
CA CYS A 20 7.41 5.43 1.53
C CYS A 20 6.53 4.39 0.86
N VAL A 21 5.22 4.44 1.16
CA VAL A 21 4.23 3.73 0.36
C VAL A 21 4.11 4.40 -1.01
N GLU A 22 4.22 3.58 -2.05
CA GLU A 22 3.98 3.96 -3.45
C GLU A 22 2.85 3.12 -4.03
N VAL A 23 1.95 3.77 -4.78
CA VAL A 23 0.78 3.13 -5.40
C VAL A 23 0.74 3.46 -6.88
N ALA A 24 0.29 2.52 -7.72
CA ALA A 24 0.08 2.77 -9.13
C ALA A 24 -1.02 1.90 -9.73
N ARG A 25 -1.47 2.28 -10.93
CA ARG A 25 -2.30 1.43 -11.79
C ARG A 25 -1.39 0.61 -12.71
N ALA A 26 -1.63 -0.69 -12.77
CA ALA A 26 -0.89 -1.62 -13.62
C ALA A 26 -1.87 -2.50 -14.40
N GLY A 27 -2.27 -2.03 -15.59
CA GLY A 27 -3.41 -2.62 -16.30
C GLY A 27 -4.70 -2.34 -15.54
N GLU A 28 -5.47 -3.38 -15.22
CA GLU A 28 -6.70 -3.29 -14.44
C GLU A 28 -6.45 -3.28 -12.92
N ASP A 29 -5.26 -3.69 -12.48
CA ASP A 29 -4.93 -3.83 -11.07
C ASP A 29 -4.43 -2.52 -10.44
N VAL A 30 -4.56 -2.44 -9.11
CA VAL A 30 -3.81 -1.50 -8.27
C VAL A 30 -2.63 -2.23 -7.65
N VAL A 31 -1.45 -1.65 -7.76
CA VAL A 31 -0.24 -2.19 -7.16
C VAL A 31 0.29 -1.25 -6.08
N VAL A 32 0.75 -1.83 -4.98
CA VAL A 32 1.31 -1.14 -3.82
C VAL A 32 2.67 -1.74 -3.50
N ARG A 33 3.62 -0.88 -3.12
CA ARG A 33 4.96 -1.29 -2.67
C ARG A 33 5.55 -0.31 -1.68
N ASN A 34 6.65 -0.73 -1.06
CA ASN A 34 7.57 0.16 -0.37
C ASN A 34 8.58 0.75 -1.39
N SER A 35 8.88 2.05 -1.30
CA SER A 35 9.80 2.74 -2.21
C SER A 35 11.22 2.20 -2.19
N THR A 36 11.65 1.55 -1.11
CA THR A 36 13.00 0.95 -0.98
C THR A 36 13.03 -0.54 -1.32
N ASP A 37 11.86 -1.15 -1.49
CA ASP A 37 11.71 -2.55 -1.85
C ASP A 37 10.85 -2.68 -3.12
N GLY A 38 11.47 -2.35 -4.25
CA GLY A 38 10.78 -2.22 -5.53
C GLY A 38 10.30 -3.54 -6.14
N ASP A 39 10.77 -4.67 -5.63
CA ASP A 39 10.46 -6.01 -6.16
C ASP A 39 9.32 -6.70 -5.38
N ASN A 40 9.09 -6.31 -4.12
CA ASN A 40 7.96 -6.79 -3.33
C ASN A 40 6.73 -5.91 -3.55
N VAL A 41 5.85 -6.37 -4.45
CA VAL A 41 4.64 -5.67 -4.88
C VAL A 41 3.40 -6.47 -4.49
N VAL A 42 2.45 -5.81 -3.83
CA VAL A 42 1.11 -6.36 -3.58
C VAL A 42 0.17 -5.84 -4.66
N ALA A 43 -0.59 -6.73 -5.29
CA ALA A 43 -1.56 -6.39 -6.33
C ALA A 43 -2.98 -6.62 -5.82
N PHE A 44 -3.88 -5.69 -6.15
CA PHE A 44 -5.30 -5.71 -5.84
C PHE A 44 -6.10 -5.61 -7.12
N THR A 45 -7.22 -6.32 -7.19
CA THR A 45 -8.29 -5.97 -8.15
C THR A 45 -8.88 -4.59 -7.78
N PRO A 46 -9.57 -3.91 -8.70
CA PRO A 46 -10.24 -2.63 -8.38
C PRO A 46 -11.22 -2.71 -7.21
N GLU A 47 -11.95 -3.82 -7.09
CA GLU A 47 -12.93 -4.06 -6.02
C GLU A 47 -12.21 -4.22 -4.69
N ALA A 48 -11.24 -5.15 -4.60
CA ALA A 48 -10.47 -5.37 -3.38
C ALA A 48 -9.70 -4.12 -2.92
N TRP A 49 -9.23 -3.28 -3.85
CA TRP A 49 -8.61 -2.00 -3.51
C TRP A 49 -9.61 -1.03 -2.87
N THR A 50 -10.84 -0.98 -3.37
CA THR A 50 -11.90 -0.12 -2.82
C THR A 50 -12.23 -0.55 -1.39
N ASP A 51 -12.52 -1.84 -1.20
CA ASP A 51 -12.83 -2.42 0.10
C ASP A 51 -11.70 -2.19 1.10
N PHE A 52 -10.45 -2.41 0.69
CA PHE A 52 -9.28 -2.17 1.54
C PHE A 52 -9.16 -0.71 2.00
N VAL A 53 -9.41 0.25 1.11
CA VAL A 53 -9.36 1.68 1.46
C VAL A 53 -10.52 2.08 2.37
N GLU A 54 -11.70 1.48 2.20
CA GLU A 54 -12.84 1.68 3.10
C GLU A 54 -12.54 1.12 4.50
N ALA A 55 -12.04 -0.11 4.59
CA ALA A 55 -11.62 -0.72 5.86
C ALA A 55 -10.55 0.10 6.60
N ILE A 56 -9.58 0.69 5.89
CA ILE A 56 -8.59 1.62 6.50
C ILE A 56 -9.30 2.84 7.10
N ARG A 57 -10.25 3.44 6.36
CA ARG A 57 -10.95 4.65 6.82
C ARG A 57 -11.85 4.37 8.02
N ASP A 58 -12.40 3.17 8.10
CA ASP A 58 -13.22 2.69 9.19
C ASP A 58 -12.39 2.27 10.42
N GLY A 59 -11.05 2.33 10.32
CA GLY A 59 -10.14 2.01 11.41
C GLY A 59 -10.04 0.51 11.71
N GLU A 60 -10.42 -0.36 10.78
CA GLU A 60 -10.40 -1.82 10.98
C GLU A 60 -8.99 -2.34 11.32
N PHE A 61 -7.96 -1.65 10.81
CA PHE A 61 -6.55 -1.97 11.03
C PHE A 61 -5.88 -1.13 12.12
N ASP A 62 -6.62 -0.26 12.80
CA ASP A 62 -6.13 0.53 13.93
C ASP A 62 -6.13 -0.31 15.20
N GLN A 63 -5.41 -1.44 15.18
CA GLN A 63 -5.32 -2.28 16.37
C GLN A 63 -4.53 -1.55 17.45
N PRO A 64 -5.04 -1.45 18.70
CA PRO A 64 -4.21 -1.05 19.82
C PRO A 64 -3.06 -2.03 19.90
N ASN A 65 -1.84 -1.51 20.08
CA ASN A 65 -0.66 -2.33 20.20
C ASN A 65 -0.78 -3.19 21.47
N GLU A 66 -1.41 -4.38 21.40
CA GLU A 66 -1.63 -5.29 22.53
C GLU A 66 -0.30 -5.79 23.18
N LEU A 67 0.84 -5.40 22.61
CA LEU A 67 2.19 -5.66 23.11
C LEU A 67 2.83 -4.45 23.83
N ALA A 68 2.18 -3.28 23.88
CA ALA A 68 2.70 -2.11 24.61
C ALA A 68 2.30 -2.09 26.09
N ASP A 69 1.31 -2.89 26.48
CA ASP A 69 0.75 -2.93 27.85
C ASP A 69 1.39 -4.02 28.75
N VAL A 70 2.43 -4.71 28.27
CA VAL A 70 3.26 -5.64 29.05
C VAL A 70 4.57 -4.99 29.46
N ASN A 71 4.51 -4.05 30.40
CA ASN A 71 5.69 -3.60 31.15
C ASN A 71 5.48 -3.86 32.64
#